data_AF-A0A8R7UJL3-F1
#
_entry.id   AF-A0A8R7UJL3-F1
#
_cell.length_a   1.000
_cell.length_b   1.000
_cell.length_c   1.000
_cell.angle_alpha   90.00
_cell.angle_beta   90.00
_cell.angle_gamma   90.00
#
_symmetry.space_group_name_H-M   'P 1'
#
loop_
_entity.id
_entity.type
_entity.pdbx_description
1 polymer ?
#
loop_
_entity_poly.entity_id
_entity_poly.type
_entity_poly.pdbx_seq_one_letter_code
_entity_poly.pdbx_strand_id
1 'polypeptide(L)'
;VNKCFRYTAYFGVSTNLVNYLKVQLHSGSKAAANSVTNWQGTVSITPLAAAFLADSFLGRYWTITLFLLISVAGYGVVAASAWAALEGAAFYALRGAVPGGL
;
A
#
# COMPACT_ATOMS: atom_id res chain seq x y z
N VAL A 1 -28.04 7.55 -6.88
CA VAL A 1 -27.33 7.83 -5.62
C VAL A 1 -25.97 7.11 -5.53
N ASN A 2 -25.92 5.78 -5.66
CA ASN A 2 -24.68 4.99 -5.53
C ASN A 2 -23.53 5.37 -6.46
N LYS A 3 -23.81 5.79 -7.70
CA LYS A 3 -22.78 6.25 -8.64
C LYS A 3 -22.10 7.53 -8.16
N CYS A 4 -22.90 8.52 -7.76
CA CYS A 4 -22.41 9.82 -7.31
C CYS A 4 -21.52 9.68 -6.06
N PHE A 5 -21.95 8.86 -5.08
CA PHE A 5 -21.15 8.55 -3.89
C PHE A 5 -19.77 7.99 -4.22
N ARG A 6 -19.68 7.08 -5.21
CA ARG A 6 -18.42 6.49 -5.65
C ARG A 6 -17.46 7.53 -6.26
N TYR A 7 -17.99 8.44 -7.09
CA TYR A 7 -17.18 9.52 -7.66
C TYR A 7 -16.70 10.49 -6.59
N THR A 8 -17.58 10.92 -5.68
CA THR A 8 -17.22 11.84 -4.60
C THR A 8 -16.15 11.24 -3.68
N ALA A 9 -16.28 9.96 -3.31
CA ALA A 9 -15.28 9.27 -2.51
C ALA A 9 -13.93 9.16 -3.24
N TYR A 10 -13.94 8.86 -4.55
CA TYR A 10 -12.73 8.75 -5.35
C TYR A 10 -11.97 10.08 -5.45
N PHE A 11 -12.69 11.17 -5.75
CA PHE A 11 -12.11 12.51 -5.81
C PHE A 11 -11.68 13.04 -4.43
N GLY A 12 -12.40 12.67 -3.37
CA GLY A 12 -12.03 13.01 -1.99
C GLY A 12 -10.72 12.36 -1.55
N VAL A 13 -10.52 11.07 -1.85
CA VAL A 13 -9.27 10.36 -1.52
C VAL A 13 -8.10 10.87 -2.35
N SER A 14 -8.29 11.12 -3.66
CA SER A 14 -7.21 11.59 -4.52
C SER A 14 -6.70 12.98 -4.12
N THR A 15 -7.59 13.90 -3.78
CA THR A 15 -7.23 15.26 -3.33
C THR A 15 -6.57 15.25 -1.94
N ASN A 16 -7.05 14.42 -1.02
CA ASN A 16 -6.44 14.26 0.30
C ASN A 16 -5.00 13.71 0.18
N LEU A 17 -4.78 12.72 -0.68
CA LEU A 17 -3.46 12.14 -0.90
C LEU A 17 -2.46 13.14 -1.51
N VAL A 18 -2.88 13.96 -2.49
CA VAL A 18 -2.05 15.03 -3.06
C VAL A 18 -1.62 16.02 -1.98
N ASN A 19 -2.56 16.46 -1.14
CA ASN A 19 -2.28 17.39 -0.05
C ASN A 19 -1.38 16.78 1.02
N TYR A 20 -1.59 15.51 1.38
CA TYR A 20 -0.75 14.81 2.35
C TYR A 20 0.71 14.72 1.86
N LEU A 21 0.92 14.35 0.60
CA LEU A 21 2.26 14.25 0.02
C LEU A 21 2.97 15.61 -0.10
N LYS A 22 2.22 16.69 -0.36
CA LYS A 22 2.78 18.05 -0.41
C LYS A 22 3.07 18.63 0.97
N VAL A 23 2.17 18.48 1.92
CA VAL A 23 2.21 19.19 3.22
C VAL A 23 2.95 18.38 4.28
N GLN A 24 2.68 17.08 4.40
CA GLN A 24 3.23 16.26 5.49
C GLN A 24 4.53 15.56 5.12
N LEU A 25 4.69 15.19 3.83
CA LEU A 25 5.87 14.49 3.35
C LEU A 25 6.89 15.40 2.67
N HIS A 26 6.65 16.72 2.65
CA HIS A 26 7.47 17.77 1.99
C HIS A 26 8.01 17.36 0.61
N SER A 27 7.26 16.55 -0.14
CA SER A 27 7.72 16.02 -1.43
C SER A 27 7.54 17.08 -2.50
N GLY A 28 8.60 17.34 -3.27
CA GLY A 28 8.56 18.29 -4.39
C GLY A 28 7.40 17.95 -5.34
N SER A 29 6.77 18.96 -5.94
CA SER A 29 5.49 18.80 -6.65
C SER A 29 5.52 17.74 -7.77
N LYS A 30 6.69 17.43 -8.35
CA LYS A 30 6.89 16.31 -9.29
C LYS A 30 6.79 14.93 -8.63
N ALA A 31 7.39 14.74 -7.46
CA ALA A 31 7.36 13.47 -6.74
C ALA A 31 5.95 13.15 -6.23
N ALA A 32 5.24 14.14 -5.67
CA ALA A 32 3.86 13.98 -5.21
C ALA A 32 2.91 13.60 -6.36
N ALA A 33 3.04 14.26 -7.52
CA ALA A 33 2.25 13.93 -8.71
C ALA A 33 2.53 12.51 -9.21
N ASN A 34 3.80 12.07 -9.21
CA ASN A 34 4.17 10.73 -9.66
C ASN A 34 3.59 9.64 -8.74
N SER A 35 3.61 9.84 -7.42
CA SER A 35 3.00 8.91 -6.47
C SER A 35 1.48 8.80 -6.61
N VAL A 36 0.80 9.92 -6.87
CA VAL A 36 -0.65 9.94 -7.10
C VAL A 36 -1.01 9.26 -8.42
N THR A 37 -0.23 9.49 -9.48
CA THR A 37 -0.40 8.78 -10.76
C THR A 37 -0.16 7.29 -10.62
N ASN A 38 0.88 6.87 -9.89
CA ASN A 38 1.12 5.45 -9.59
C ASN A 38 -0.07 4.83 -8.84
N TRP A 39 -0.60 5.51 -7.83
CA TRP A 39 -1.78 5.05 -7.09
C TRP A 39 -3.01 4.90 -8.00
N GLN A 40 -3.30 5.89 -8.86
CA GLN A 40 -4.39 5.80 -9.84
C GLN A 40 -4.20 4.67 -10.84
N GLY A 41 -2.96 4.46 -11.30
CA GLY A 41 -2.58 3.36 -12.18
C GLY A 41 -2.85 2.00 -11.54
N THR A 42 -2.41 1.80 -10.29
CA THR A 42 -2.65 0.55 -9.55
C THR A 42 -4.14 0.28 -9.38
N VAL A 43 -4.93 1.26 -8.92
CA VAL A 43 -6.38 1.10 -8.71
C VAL A 43 -7.12 0.79 -10.02
N SER A 44 -6.60 1.24 -11.16
CA SER A 44 -7.18 0.96 -12.49
C SER A 44 -6.79 -0.42 -13.04
N ILE A 45 -5.57 -0.90 -12.75
CA ILE A 45 -5.07 -2.21 -13.18
C ILE A 45 -5.60 -3.35 -12.29
N THR A 46 -5.79 -3.10 -10.99
CA THR A 46 -6.33 -4.08 -10.04
C THR A 46 -7.64 -4.76 -10.49
N PRO A 47 -8.68 -4.06 -10.98
CA PRO A 47 -9.90 -4.70 -11.44
C PRO A 47 -9.70 -5.49 -12.73
N LEU A 48 -8.77 -5.10 -13.62
CA LEU A 48 -8.44 -5.89 -14.82
C LEU A 48 -7.74 -7.21 -14.43
N ALA A 49 -6.78 -7.15 -13.51
CA ALA A 49 -6.12 -8.33 -12.97
C ALA A 49 -7.11 -9.24 -12.23
N ALA A 50 -8.01 -8.65 -11.43
CA ALA A 50 -9.04 -9.37 -10.70
C ALA A 50 -10.11 -9.99 -11.63
N ALA A 51 -10.47 -9.30 -12.72
CA ALA A 51 -11.43 -9.79 -13.72
C ALA A 51 -10.84 -10.94 -14.55
N PHE A 52 -9.58 -10.83 -14.99
CA PHE A 52 -8.90 -11.91 -15.71
C PHE A 52 -8.79 -13.19 -14.85
N LEU A 53 -8.47 -13.01 -13.56
CA LEU A 53 -8.48 -14.09 -12.59
C LEU A 53 -9.88 -14.65 -12.30
N ALA A 54 -10.94 -13.85 -12.42
CA ALA A 54 -12.32 -14.31 -12.22
C ALA A 54 -12.87 -15.07 -13.44
N ASP A 55 -12.54 -14.62 -14.66
CA ASP A 55 -13.00 -15.24 -15.91
C ASP A 55 -12.26 -16.53 -16.24
N SER A 56 -11.00 -16.67 -15.78
CA SER A 56 -10.22 -17.89 -15.98
C SER A 56 -10.71 -19.07 -15.12
N PHE A 57 -11.66 -18.88 -14.18
CA PHE A 57 -12.06 -19.92 -13.24
C PHE A 57 -13.58 -19.95 -12.96
N LEU A 58 -14.31 -20.87 -13.60
CA LEU A 58 -15.75 -21.12 -13.46
C LEU A 58 -16.22 -21.63 -12.06
N GLY A 59 -15.96 -20.94 -10.95
CA GLY A 59 -16.61 -21.27 -9.67
C GLY A 59 -16.12 -20.53 -8.41
N ARG A 60 -17.07 -20.26 -7.50
CA ARG A 60 -17.01 -19.55 -6.20
C ARG A 60 -15.76 -19.78 -5.32
N TYR A 61 -15.07 -20.91 -5.47
CA TYR A 61 -13.85 -21.25 -4.74
C TYR A 61 -12.66 -20.37 -5.12
N TRP A 62 -12.54 -19.98 -6.39
CA TRP A 62 -11.35 -19.29 -6.89
C TRP A 62 -11.26 -17.84 -6.41
N THR A 63 -12.39 -17.14 -6.30
CA THR A 63 -12.44 -15.78 -5.76
C THR A 63 -11.98 -15.73 -4.30
N ILE A 64 -12.33 -16.75 -3.50
CA ILE A 64 -11.94 -16.85 -2.09
C ILE A 64 -10.44 -17.10 -1.98
N THR A 65 -9.89 -18.07 -2.73
CA THR A 65 -8.45 -18.36 -2.75
C THR A 65 -7.63 -17.15 -3.15
N LEU A 66 -8.09 -16.35 -4.12
CA LEU A 66 -7.39 -15.15 -4.55
C LEU A 66 -7.43 -14.02 -3.51
N PHE A 67 -8.58 -13.78 -2.88
CA PHE A 67 -8.68 -12.83 -1.78
C PHE A 67 -7.79 -13.23 -0.60
N LEU A 68 -7.70 -14.54 -0.31
CA LEU A 68 -6.79 -15.08 0.69
C LEU A 68 -5.33 -14.87 0.29
N LEU A 69 -4.93 -15.17 -0.95
CA LEU A 69 -3.56 -14.97 -1.43
C LEU A 69 -3.14 -13.50 -1.37
N ILE A 70 -4.02 -12.58 -1.79
CA ILE A 70 -3.76 -11.13 -1.70
C ILE A 70 -3.62 -10.69 -0.24
N SER A 71 -4.48 -11.20 0.64
CA SER A 71 -4.42 -10.88 2.08
C SER A 71 -3.13 -11.41 2.70
N VAL A 72 -2.75 -12.65 2.40
CA VAL A 72 -1.50 -13.26 2.89
C VAL A 72 -0.27 -12.51 2.38
N ALA A 73 -0.25 -12.14 1.10
CA ALA A 73 0.83 -11.32 0.54
C ALA A 73 0.92 -9.95 1.23
N GLY A 74 -0.22 -9.30 1.49
CA GLY A 74 -0.29 -8.02 2.20
C GLY A 74 0.24 -8.12 3.63
N TYR A 75 -0.22 -9.10 4.41
CA TYR A 75 0.28 -9.34 5.77
C TYR A 75 1.76 -9.73 5.77
N GLY A 76 2.23 -10.48 4.78
CA GLY A 76 3.64 -10.84 4.63
C GLY A 76 4.54 -9.62 4.44
N VAL A 77 4.15 -8.68 3.59
CA VAL A 77 4.91 -7.42 3.38
C VAL A 77 4.92 -6.56 4.65
N VAL A 78 3.81 -6.49 5.38
CA VAL A 78 3.75 -5.76 6.65
C VAL A 78 4.60 -6.43 7.72
N ALA A 79 4.56 -7.76 7.83
CA ALA A 79 5.38 -8.50 8.77
C ALA A 79 6.88 -8.39 8.45
N ALA A 80 7.26 -8.48 7.18
CA ALA A 80 8.64 -8.32 6.75
C ALA A 80 9.17 -6.91 6.98
N SER A 81 8.36 -5.87 6.75
CA SER A 81 8.77 -4.49 7.04
C SER A 81 8.90 -4.23 8.54
N ALA A 82 8.02 -4.80 9.37
CA ALA A 82 8.15 -4.77 10.82
C ALA A 82 9.38 -5.54 11.32
N TRP A 83 9.68 -6.70 10.74
CA TRP A 83 10.86 -7.50 11.06
C TRP A 83 12.16 -6.76 10.71
N ALA A 84 12.25 -6.19 9.51
CA ALA A 84 13.39 -5.39 9.09
C ALA A 84 13.58 -4.14 9.97
N ALA A 85 12.48 -3.54 10.43
CA ALA A 85 12.52 -2.44 11.40
C ALA A 85 13.01 -2.89 12.79
N LEU A 86 12.69 -4.11 13.21
CA LEU A 86 13.14 -4.69 14.48
C LEU A 86 14.64 -4.97 14.46
N GLU A 87 15.17 -5.53 13.38
CA GLU A 87 16.62 -5.75 13.23
C GLU A 87 17.40 -4.43 13.24
N GLY A 88 16.86 -3.40 12.59
CA GLY A 88 17.41 -2.04 12.68
C GLY A 88 17.37 -1.49 14.12
N ALA A 89 16.21 -1.56 14.78
CA ALA A 89 16.05 -1.07 16.15
C ALA A 89 16.91 -1.83 17.17
N ALA A 90 17.10 -3.14 17.00
CA ALA A 90 18.00 -3.96 17.82
C ALA A 90 19.47 -3.58 17.61
N PHE A 91 19.89 -3.27 16.37
CA PHE A 91 21.23 -2.78 16.07
C PHE A 91 21.50 -1.40 16.69
N TYR A 92 20.51 -0.49 16.65
CA TYR A 92 20.57 0.82 17.31
C TYR A 92 20.54 0.70 18.84
N ALA A 93 19.76 -0.21 19.41
CA ALA A 93 19.69 -0.46 20.84
C ALA A 93 20.99 -1.09 21.37
N LEU A 94 21.61 -2.04 20.66
CA LEU A 94 22.89 -2.63 21.03
C LEU A 94 24.06 -1.63 20.90
N ARG A 95 24.02 -0.71 19.93
CA ARG A 95 25.01 0.37 19.79
C ARG A 95 24.87 1.46 20.86
N GLY A 96 23.66 1.69 21.38
CA GLY A 96 23.38 2.63 22.47
C GLY A 96 23.54 2.05 23.89
N ALA A 97 23.55 0.72 24.03
CA ALA A 97 23.62 0.02 25.31
C ALA A 97 25.02 -0.49 25.69
N VAL A 98 26.09 -0.16 24.93
CA VAL A 98 27.48 -0.35 25.38
C VAL A 98 27.89 0.88 26.19
N PRO A 99 27.91 0.81 27.54
CA PRO A 99 28.43 1.89 28.37
C PRO A 99 29.94 1.70 28.43
N GLY A 100 30.65 2.35 27.51
CA GLY A 100 32.11 2.36 27.47
C GLY A 100 32.70 1.26 26.58
N GLY A 101 33.50 1.71 25.61
CA GLY A 101 34.34 0.85 24.79
C GLY A 101 35.32 1.69 23.98
N LEU A 102 36.48 1.93 24.59
CA LEU A 102 37.80 2.34 24.06
C LEU A 102 37.89 3.61 23.20
#